data_AF-A0A345CYC1-F1
#
_entry.id   AF-A0A345CYC1-F1
#
_cell.length_a   1.000
_cell.length_b   1.000
_cell.length_c   1.000
_cell.angle_alpha   90.00
_cell.angle_beta   90.00
_cell.angle_gamma   90.00
#
_symmetry.space_group_name_H-M   'P 1'
#
loop_
_entity.id
_entity.type
_entity.pdbx_description
1 polymer ?
#
loop_
_entity_poly.entity_id
_entity_poly.type
_entity_poly.pdbx_seq_one_letter_code
_entity_poly.pdbx_strand_id
1 'polypeptide(L)'
;MNINSTVISGYRALQDIRWLLVTDKNIVGIPAVQTLINQLEKQVTTVTLIDNVPPESSQHDVAAIIAALDMQGVDSVVGIGGGSVLGIAKLLSVLCMENAPTLDALLKGEKPQRRIASLLIPANAGTGSEAVCLQESWVTSSGATQ
;
A
#
# COMPACT_ATOMS: atom_id res chain seq x y z
N MET A 1 -1.62 -16.40 16.86
CA MET A 1 -1.83 -15.98 15.46
C MET A 1 -3.15 -15.22 15.43
N ASN A 2 -3.12 -13.89 15.50
CA ASN A 2 -4.34 -13.08 15.54
C ASN A 2 -4.77 -12.78 14.12
N ILE A 3 -5.88 -13.37 13.69
CA ILE A 3 -6.51 -13.04 12.41
C ILE A 3 -7.35 -11.79 12.67
N ASN A 4 -6.86 -10.63 12.22
CA ASN A 4 -7.63 -9.39 12.21
C ASN A 4 -8.59 -9.43 11.01
N SER A 5 -9.69 -10.18 11.08
CA SER A 5 -10.76 -10.06 10.08
C SER A 5 -11.76 -9.03 10.58
N THR A 6 -11.66 -7.80 10.07
CA THR A 6 -12.73 -6.82 10.23
C THR A 6 -13.90 -7.25 9.34
N VAL A 7 -14.93 -7.81 9.96
CA VAL A 7 -16.21 -8.08 9.29
C VAL A 7 -16.97 -6.76 9.23
N ILE A 8 -17.00 -6.13 8.05
CA ILE A 8 -17.84 -4.96 7.80
C ILE A 8 -19.29 -5.46 7.67
N SER A 9 -20.03 -5.45 8.77
CA SER A 9 -21.46 -5.79 8.79
C SER A 9 -22.31 -4.56 9.11
N GLY A 10 -23.14 -4.12 8.17
CA GLY A 10 -24.11 -3.04 8.36
C GLY A 10 -24.63 -2.47 7.04
N TYR A 11 -25.91 -2.11 6.97
CA TYR A 11 -26.50 -1.40 5.84
C TYR A 11 -25.79 -0.04 5.69
N ARG A 12 -25.20 0.25 4.53
CA ARG A 12 -24.36 1.42 4.24
C ARG A 12 -22.99 1.48 4.95
N ALA A 13 -22.52 0.39 5.58
CA ALA A 13 -21.24 0.38 6.29
C ALA A 13 -20.01 0.71 5.43
N LEU A 14 -20.11 0.57 4.10
CA LEU A 14 -19.05 0.96 3.16
C LEU A 14 -19.09 2.45 2.76
N GLN A 15 -20.17 3.18 3.08
CA GLN A 15 -20.33 4.56 2.64
C GLN A 15 -19.50 5.55 3.46
N ASP A 16 -19.09 5.22 4.68
CA ASP A 16 -18.28 6.14 5.50
C ASP A 16 -16.78 5.82 5.42
N ILE A 17 -16.38 4.85 4.60
CA ILE A 17 -14.99 4.40 4.50
C ILE A 17 -14.31 5.14 3.35
N ARG A 18 -13.15 5.74 3.63
CA ARG A 18 -12.28 6.36 2.62
C ARG A 18 -11.18 5.41 2.21
N TRP A 19 -11.18 5.04 0.94
CA TRP A 19 -10.27 4.04 0.38
C TRP A 19 -9.15 4.72 -0.39
N LEU A 20 -7.92 4.25 -0.17
CA LEU A 20 -6.76 4.61 -0.97
C LEU A 20 -6.35 3.41 -1.82
N LEU A 21 -6.61 3.47 -3.12
CA LEU A 21 -6.25 2.43 -4.08
C LEU A 21 -4.92 2.77 -4.74
N VAL A 22 -4.01 1.80 -4.74
CA VAL A 22 -2.64 1.91 -5.25
C VAL A 22 -2.43 0.85 -6.30
N THR A 23 -2.02 1.26 -7.48
CA THR A 23 -1.75 0.39 -8.63
C THR A 23 -0.70 1.03 -9.53
N ASP A 24 -0.30 0.30 -10.57
CA ASP A 24 0.61 0.77 -11.60
C ASP A 24 -0.11 0.91 -12.96
N LYS A 25 0.54 1.59 -13.89
CA LYS A 25 0.00 1.87 -15.22
C LYS A 25 -0.26 0.63 -16.06
N ASN A 26 0.43 -0.48 -15.78
CA ASN A 26 0.25 -1.72 -16.52
C ASN A 26 -1.00 -2.48 -16.02
N ILE A 27 -1.29 -2.40 -14.73
CA ILE A 27 -2.39 -3.13 -14.08
C ILE A 27 -3.70 -2.34 -14.11
N VAL A 28 -3.66 -1.01 -14.01
CA VAL A 28 -4.89 -0.18 -14.09
C VAL A 28 -5.62 -0.34 -15.43
N GLY A 29 -4.89 -0.70 -16.49
CA GLY A 29 -5.44 -0.96 -17.82
C GLY A 29 -6.24 -2.27 -17.94
N ILE A 30 -6.16 -3.16 -16.95
CA ILE A 30 -6.80 -4.48 -17.02
C ILE A 30 -8.32 -4.33 -16.83
N PRO A 31 -9.16 -4.88 -17.72
CA PRO A 31 -10.62 -4.74 -17.63
C PRO A 31 -11.23 -5.19 -16.29
N ALA A 32 -10.66 -6.24 -15.68
CA ALA A 32 -11.08 -6.70 -14.37
C ALA A 32 -10.80 -5.67 -13.25
N VAL A 33 -9.64 -5.00 -13.29
CA VAL A 33 -9.27 -3.96 -12.32
C VAL A 33 -10.13 -2.73 -12.51
N GLN A 34 -10.38 -2.31 -13.76
CA GLN A 34 -11.30 -1.21 -14.06
C GLN A 34 -12.74 -1.52 -13.60
N THR A 35 -13.19 -2.76 -13.77
CA THR A 35 -14.50 -3.18 -13.27
C THR A 35 -14.58 -3.07 -11.75
N LEU A 36 -13.53 -3.49 -11.04
CA LEU A 36 -13.42 -3.38 -9.59
C LEU A 36 -13.41 -1.91 -9.14
N ILE A 37 -12.62 -1.04 -9.78
CA ILE A 37 -12.58 0.41 -9.51
C ILE A 37 -13.98 1.01 -9.69
N ASN A 38 -14.61 0.76 -10.84
CA ASN A 38 -15.95 1.25 -11.15
C ASN A 38 -17.02 0.73 -10.17
N GLN A 39 -16.87 -0.48 -9.64
CA GLN A 39 -17.77 -1.01 -8.62
C GLN A 39 -17.56 -0.34 -7.27
N LEU A 40 -16.30 -0.09 -6.88
CA LEU A 40 -15.97 0.61 -5.64
C LEU A 40 -16.46 2.05 -5.67
N GLU A 41 -16.22 2.80 -6.75
CA GLU A 41 -16.69 4.18 -6.90
C GLU A 41 -18.22 4.30 -6.83
N LYS A 42 -18.96 3.25 -7.19
CA LYS A 42 -20.44 3.21 -7.10
C LYS A 42 -20.96 2.90 -5.70
N GLN A 43 -20.15 2.26 -4.84
CA GLN A 43 -20.58 1.74 -3.54
C GLN A 43 -19.99 2.51 -2.35
N VAL A 44 -18.90 3.25 -2.58
CA VAL A 44 -18.09 3.91 -1.56
C VAL A 44 -18.09 5.42 -1.81
N THR A 45 -18.06 6.23 -0.74
CA THR A 45 -18.16 7.69 -0.85
C THR A 45 -16.85 8.35 -1.29
N THR A 46 -15.69 7.76 -1.02
CA THR A 46 -14.40 8.35 -1.40
C THR A 46 -13.38 7.28 -1.75
N VAL A 47 -12.89 7.35 -2.98
CA VAL A 47 -11.79 6.53 -3.48
C VAL A 47 -10.71 7.47 -4.01
N THR A 48 -9.51 7.39 -3.43
CA THR A 48 -8.31 8.06 -3.95
C THR A 48 -7.51 7.02 -4.74
N LEU A 49 -7.25 7.28 -6.02
CA LEU A 49 -6.49 6.36 -6.88
C LEU A 49 -5.08 6.90 -7.13
N ILE A 50 -4.09 6.04 -6.90
CA ILE A 50 -2.70 6.18 -7.34
C ILE A 50 -2.47 5.11 -8.39
N ASP A 51 -2.26 5.49 -9.64
CA ASP A 51 -2.04 4.57 -10.77
C ASP A 51 -0.64 4.71 -11.40
N ASN A 52 0.16 5.66 -10.91
CA ASN A 52 1.46 6.01 -11.48
C ASN A 52 2.64 5.46 -10.68
N VAL A 53 2.47 4.32 -10.01
CA VAL A 53 3.59 3.67 -9.31
C VAL A 53 4.58 3.11 -10.34
N PRO A 54 5.85 3.55 -10.34
CA PRO A 54 6.86 3.00 -11.21
C PRO A 54 7.23 1.55 -10.79
N PRO A 55 7.56 0.66 -11.75
CA PRO A 55 7.89 -0.73 -11.46
C PRO A 55 9.14 -0.89 -10.60
N GLU A 56 10.09 0.03 -10.69
CA GLU A 56 11.26 0.13 -9.80
C GLU A 56 11.17 1.48 -9.07
N SER A 57 10.46 1.50 -7.94
CA SER A 57 10.24 2.73 -7.17
C SER A 57 11.47 3.04 -6.32
N SER A 58 12.16 4.13 -6.63
CA SER A 58 13.22 4.66 -5.77
C SER A 58 12.63 5.32 -4.52
N GLN A 59 13.48 5.57 -3.50
CA GLN A 59 13.03 6.31 -2.31
C GLN A 59 12.49 7.71 -2.65
N HIS A 60 13.01 8.34 -3.70
CA HIS A 60 12.52 9.64 -4.17
C HIS A 60 11.12 9.55 -4.78
N ASP A 61 10.85 8.50 -5.56
CA ASP A 61 9.51 8.30 -6.15
C ASP A 61 8.47 8.06 -5.06
N VAL A 62 8.83 7.26 -4.05
CA VAL A 62 7.97 6.99 -2.89
C VAL A 62 7.68 8.27 -2.11
N ALA A 63 8.70 9.09 -1.83
CA ALA A 63 8.54 10.37 -1.15
C ALA A 63 7.66 11.34 -1.95
N ALA A 64 7.81 11.39 -3.28
CA ALA A 64 6.99 12.25 -4.15
C ALA A 64 5.51 11.81 -4.15
N ILE A 65 5.25 10.50 -4.24
CA ILE A 65 3.89 9.94 -4.14
C ILE A 65 3.27 10.30 -2.79
N ILE A 66 4.01 10.09 -1.69
CA ILE A 66 3.59 10.39 -0.33
C ILE A 66 3.30 11.88 -0.14
N ALA A 67 4.14 12.76 -0.67
CA ALA A 67 3.97 14.22 -0.55
C ALA A 67 2.76 14.75 -1.33
N ALA A 68 2.36 14.06 -2.40
CA ALA A 68 1.20 14.43 -3.22
C ALA A 68 -0.13 13.89 -2.66
N LEU A 69 -0.10 13.02 -1.66
CA LEU A 69 -1.26 12.36 -1.08
C LEU A 69 -1.78 13.09 0.14
N ASP A 70 -3.08 13.39 0.14
CA ASP A 70 -3.78 13.69 1.39
C ASP A 70 -4.06 12.37 2.12
N MET A 71 -3.25 12.09 3.14
CA MET A 71 -3.37 10.87 3.94
C MET A 71 -4.40 11.00 5.06
N GLN A 72 -5.02 12.18 5.25
CA GLN A 72 -5.86 12.41 6.42
C GLN A 72 -7.14 11.58 6.39
N GLY A 73 -7.18 10.62 7.31
CA GLY A 73 -8.26 9.68 7.61
C GLY A 73 -8.71 8.82 6.44
N VAL A 74 -7.75 8.42 5.61
CA VAL A 74 -7.86 7.15 4.88
C VAL A 74 -8.10 6.04 5.90
N ASP A 75 -9.17 5.27 5.72
CA ASP A 75 -9.56 4.18 6.62
C ASP A 75 -8.99 2.83 6.16
N SER A 76 -8.78 2.69 4.85
CA SER A 76 -8.29 1.45 4.24
C SER A 76 -7.41 1.72 3.02
N VAL A 77 -6.34 0.94 2.88
CA VAL A 77 -5.45 0.96 1.72
C VAL A 77 -5.61 -0.32 0.91
N VAL A 78 -5.73 -0.20 -0.41
CA VAL A 78 -5.77 -1.34 -1.32
C VAL A 78 -4.60 -1.25 -2.28
N GLY A 79 -3.75 -2.26 -2.32
CA GLY A 79 -2.68 -2.38 -3.31
C GLY A 79 -3.00 -3.46 -4.33
N ILE A 80 -2.99 -3.14 -5.62
CA ILE A 80 -3.19 -4.10 -6.71
C ILE A 80 -2.05 -3.97 -7.70
N GLY A 81 -1.13 -4.93 -7.71
CA GLY A 81 0.02 -4.89 -8.62
C GLY A 81 1.18 -5.79 -8.22
N GLY A 82 2.38 -5.42 -8.68
CA GLY A 82 3.63 -6.11 -8.36
C GLY A 82 4.24 -5.72 -7.01
N GLY A 83 5.45 -6.20 -6.72
CA GLY A 83 6.14 -5.99 -5.44
C GLY A 83 6.28 -4.52 -5.02
N SER A 84 6.56 -3.62 -5.98
CA SER A 84 6.70 -2.18 -5.73
C SER A 84 5.37 -1.54 -5.29
N VAL A 85 4.26 -1.86 -5.98
CA VAL A 85 2.91 -1.42 -5.59
C VAL A 85 2.55 -1.91 -4.19
N LEU A 86 2.78 -3.20 -3.92
CA LEU A 86 2.46 -3.80 -2.63
C LEU A 86 3.32 -3.22 -1.49
N GLY A 87 4.60 -2.91 -1.77
CA GLY A 87 5.50 -2.26 -0.83
C GLY A 87 5.01 -0.86 -0.45
N ILE A 88 4.63 -0.05 -1.45
CA ILE A 88 4.07 1.29 -1.24
C ILE A 88 2.74 1.21 -0.50
N ALA A 89 1.84 0.29 -0.87
CA ALA A 89 0.56 0.11 -0.17
C ALA A 89 0.75 -0.25 1.31
N LYS A 90 1.72 -1.12 1.63
CA LYS A 90 2.08 -1.44 3.03
C LYS A 90 2.60 -0.20 3.77
N LEU A 91 3.47 0.58 3.13
CA LEU A 91 4.02 1.80 3.71
C LEU A 91 2.92 2.83 3.99
N LEU A 92 2.02 3.05 3.03
CA LEU A 92 0.87 3.95 3.17
C LEU A 92 -0.08 3.48 4.28
N SER A 93 -0.27 2.17 4.46
CA SER A 93 -1.09 1.64 5.58
C SER A 93 -0.56 2.03 6.96
N VAL A 94 0.72 2.38 7.07
CA VAL A 94 1.32 2.88 8.31
C VAL A 94 1.24 4.40 8.35
N LEU A 95 1.60 5.07 7.26
CA LEU A 95 1.67 6.53 7.18
C LEU A 95 0.31 7.23 7.30
N CYS A 96 -0.78 6.55 6.92
CA CYS A 96 -2.15 7.07 7.07
C CYS A 96 -2.67 7.05 8.52
N MET A 97 -1.92 6.52 9.49
CA MET A 97 -2.33 6.53 10.89
C MET A 97 -2.14 7.90 11.55
N GLU A 98 -3.03 8.21 12.49
CA GLU A 98 -2.77 9.26 13.48
C GLU A 98 -1.51 8.92 14.29
N ASN A 99 -0.56 9.86 14.36
CA ASN A 99 0.75 9.69 14.98
C ASN A 99 1.66 8.63 14.31
N ALA A 100 1.54 8.45 13.00
CA ALA A 100 2.45 7.59 12.24
C ALA A 100 3.92 8.06 12.38
N PRO A 101 4.88 7.12 12.39
CA PRO A 101 6.30 7.45 12.26
C PRO A 101 6.57 8.10 10.90
N THR A 102 7.61 8.93 10.83
CA THR A 102 7.98 9.57 9.57
C THR A 102 8.49 8.54 8.55
N LEU A 103 8.39 8.87 7.26
CA LEU A 103 8.94 8.04 6.19
C LEU A 103 10.42 7.70 6.45
N ASP A 104 11.24 8.69 6.83
CA ASP A 104 12.64 8.50 7.18
C ASP A 104 12.85 7.51 8.33
N ALA A 105 12.00 7.55 9.36
CA ALA A 105 12.10 6.65 10.49
C ALA A 105 11.82 5.19 10.06
N LEU A 106 10.79 4.99 9.23
CA LEU A 106 10.47 3.68 8.66
C LEU A 106 11.59 3.16 7.75
N LEU A 107 12.17 4.01 6.92
CA LEU A 107 13.31 3.67 6.06
C LEU A 107 14.59 3.34 6.86
N LYS A 108 14.75 3.94 8.05
CA LYS A 108 15.84 3.62 9.00
C LYS A 108 15.57 2.36 9.83
N GLY A 109 14.43 1.69 9.62
CA GLY A 109 14.09 0.42 10.25
C GLY A 109 13.23 0.53 11.51
N GLU A 110 12.63 1.69 11.77
CA GLU A 110 11.64 1.80 12.85
C GLU A 110 10.46 0.87 12.57
N LYS A 111 10.09 0.06 13.56
CA LYS A 111 9.03 -0.95 13.41
C LYS A 111 7.69 -0.35 13.82
N PRO A 112 6.75 -0.17 12.88
CA PRO A 112 5.45 0.37 13.21
C PRO A 112 4.68 -0.59 14.11
N GLN A 113 4.03 -0.05 15.14
CA GLN A 113 3.27 -0.83 16.12
C GLN A 113 1.84 -1.14 15.65
N ARG A 114 1.32 -0.34 14.72
CA ARG A 114 -0.04 -0.42 14.17
C ARG A 114 -0.02 -0.02 12.69
N ARG A 115 -1.08 -0.39 11.98
CA ARG A 115 -1.40 0.04 10.61
C ARG A 115 -2.91 0.08 10.43
N ILE A 116 -3.41 0.90 9.51
CA ILE A 116 -4.81 0.84 9.08
C ILE A 116 -5.09 -0.44 8.28
N ALA A 117 -6.37 -0.72 8.01
CA ALA A 117 -6.75 -1.89 7.24
C ALA A 117 -6.09 -1.84 5.85
N SER A 118 -5.60 -2.98 5.37
CA SER A 118 -4.95 -3.06 4.07
C SER A 118 -5.33 -4.33 3.32
N LEU A 119 -5.72 -4.20 2.05
CA LEU A 119 -5.95 -5.30 1.13
C LEU A 119 -4.86 -5.32 0.06
N LEU A 120 -4.14 -6.42 -0.07
CA LEU A 120 -3.02 -6.55 -1.00
C LEU A 120 -3.33 -7.66 -2.01
N ILE A 121 -3.47 -7.29 -3.28
CA ILE A 121 -3.79 -8.17 -4.39
C ILE A 121 -2.57 -8.24 -5.31
N PRO A 122 -1.79 -9.33 -5.26
CA PRO A 122 -0.66 -9.50 -6.18
C PRO A 122 -1.18 -9.75 -7.60
N ALA A 123 -0.68 -8.98 -8.58
CA ALA A 123 -1.07 -9.10 -9.99
C ALA A 123 -0.03 -9.85 -10.85
N ASN A 124 1.10 -10.25 -10.28
CA ASN A 124 2.20 -10.90 -10.99
C ASN A 124 2.29 -12.37 -10.54
N ALA A 125 2.00 -13.31 -11.43
CA ALA A 125 2.39 -14.72 -11.24
C ALA A 125 3.89 -14.86 -11.53
N GLY A 126 4.74 -14.41 -10.61
CA GLY A 126 6.19 -14.44 -10.81
C GLY A 126 6.98 -13.80 -9.68
N THR A 127 7.33 -14.62 -8.69
CA THR A 127 8.66 -14.79 -8.04
C THR A 127 8.61 -15.20 -6.56
N GLY A 128 7.44 -15.34 -5.92
CA GLY A 128 7.41 -15.80 -4.52
C GLY A 128 7.70 -14.71 -3.48
N SER A 129 7.61 -13.43 -3.84
CA SER A 129 7.71 -12.32 -2.86
C SER A 129 6.48 -12.23 -1.92
N GLU A 130 5.38 -12.94 -2.23
CA GLU A 130 4.21 -13.05 -1.35
C GLU A 130 4.48 -13.83 -0.05
N ALA A 131 5.63 -14.50 0.07
CA ALA A 131 6.13 -15.14 1.29
C ALA A 131 7.36 -14.44 1.90
N VAL A 132 7.62 -13.17 1.57
CA VAL A 132 8.66 -12.39 2.27
C VAL A 132 8.06 -11.85 3.57
N CYS A 133 8.20 -12.67 4.62
CA CYS A 133 8.50 -12.18 5.95
C CYS A 133 9.60 -11.11 5.81
N LEU A 134 9.44 -9.93 6.41
CA LEU A 134 10.49 -8.91 6.45
C LEU A 134 11.68 -9.47 7.26
N GLN A 135 12.52 -10.29 6.63
CA GLN A 135 13.87 -10.58 7.07
C GLN A 135 14.83 -10.12 5.97
N GLU A 136 15.60 -9.11 6.37
CA GLU A 136 16.97 -8.81 5.97
C GLU A 136 17.33 -8.93 4.48
N SER A 137 17.48 -7.78 3.81
CA SER A 137 18.60 -7.51 2.90
C SER A 137 18.49 -6.09 2.33
N TRP A 138 18.89 -5.09 3.12
CA TRP A 138 19.34 -3.79 2.60
C TRP A 138 20.61 -3.39 3.34
N VAL A 139 21.70 -4.13 3.07
CA VAL A 139 23.07 -3.64 3.26
C VAL A 139 23.84 -4.05 2.01
N THR A 140 23.92 -3.18 1.02
CA THR A 140 24.93 -3.27 -0.04
C THR A 140 26.22 -2.66 0.47
N SER A 141 27.25 -3.51 0.58
CA SER A 141 28.67 -3.24 0.35
C SER A 141 29.21 -1.81 0.62
N SER A 142 29.95 -1.67 1.73
CA SER A 142 31.10 -0.78 1.82
C SER A 142 32.16 -1.46 2.70
N GLY A 143 33.34 -1.70 2.13
CA GLY A 143 34.32 -2.66 2.66
C GLY A 143 35.08 -2.25 3.92
N ALA A 144 35.86 -3.21 4.43
CA ALA A 144 37.06 -2.95 5.22
C ALA A 144 37.99 -4.17 5.14
N THR A 145 39.19 -3.88 4.68
CA THR A 145 40.42 -4.66 4.73
C THR A 145 40.75 -5.10 6.16
N GLN A 146 41.05 -6.38 6.36
CA GLN A 146 42.26 -6.88 7.03
C GLN A 146 42.36 -8.40 6.90
#